data_AF-A0A3D0CXR7-F1
#
_entry.id   AF-A0A3D0CXR7-F1
#
_cell.length_a   1.000
_cell.length_b   1.000
_cell.length_c   1.000
_cell.angle_alpha   90.00
_cell.angle_beta   90.00
_cell.angle_gamma   90.00
#
_symmetry.space_group_name_H-M   'P 1'
#
loop_
_entity.id
_entity.type
_entity.pdbx_description
1 polymer ?
#
loop_
_entity_poly.entity_id
_entity_poly.type
_entity_poly.pdbx_seq_one_letter_code
_entity_poly.pdbx_strand_id
1 'polypeptide(L)' 'MTLCILAHFFLVRLQRRLDDKAPALTLPQAMLLLKSVLPQPEFDPDQALEIVNYYQRRHHAARRSHRKRRLKPAD' A
#
# COMPACT_ATOMS: atom_id res chain seq x y z
N MET A 1 -0.78 0.12 1.67
CA MET A 1 0.50 0.72 2.11
C MET A 1 1.65 -0.28 2.12
N THR A 2 1.46 -1.51 2.63
CA THR A 2 2.53 -2.52 2.78
C THR A 2 3.36 -2.76 1.50
N LEU A 3 2.71 -3.02 0.36
CA LEU A 3 3.43 -3.24 -0.90
C LEU A 3 4.22 -2.01 -1.38
N CYS A 4 3.70 -0.80 -1.18
CA CYS A 4 4.42 0.43 -1.52
C CYS A 4 5.68 0.59 -0.67
N ILE A 5 5.60 0.26 0.62
CA ILE A 5 6.75 0.29 1.54
C ILE A 5 7.80 -0.74 1.11
N LEU A 6 7.39 -1.96 0.77
CA LEU A 6 8.30 -2.99 0.25
C LEU A 6 8.96 -2.55 -1.06
N ALA A 7 8.21 -1.96 -1.98
CA ALA A 7 8.74 -1.44 -3.24
C ALA A 7 9.75 -0.30 -3.02
N HIS A 8 9.49 0.59 -2.06
CA HIS A 8 10.43 1.65 -1.70
C HIS A 8 11.72 1.07 -1.12
N PHE A 9 11.64 0.13 -0.16
CA PHE A 9 12.83 -0.52 0.39
C PHE A 9 13.63 -1.28 -0.67
N PHE A 10 12.93 -1.97 -1.57
CA PHE A 10 13.56 -2.64 -2.70
C PHE A 10 14.34 -1.65 -3.58
N LEU A 11 13.72 -0.52 -3.96
CA LEU A 11 14.39 0.51 -4.77
C LEU A 11 15.63 1.08 -4.09
N VAL A 12 15.52 1.49 -2.83
CA VAL A 12 16.65 2.05 -2.08
C VAL A 12 17.79 1.02 -1.99
N ARG A 13 17.47 -0.25 -1.74
CA ARG A 13 18.47 -1.31 -1.67
C ARG A 13 19.10 -1.62 -3.03
N LEU A 14 18.31 -1.59 -4.10
CA LEU A 14 18.79 -1.81 -5.47
C LEU A 14 19.75 -0.69 -5.90
N GLN A 15 19.37 0.57 -5.67
CA GLN A 15 20.21 1.74 -5.94
C GLN A 15 21.53 1.66 -5.19
N ARG A 16 21.51 1.36 -3.88
CA ARG A 16 22.73 1.24 -3.09
C ARG A 16 23.65 0.07 -3.50
N ARG A 17 23.10 -0.99 -4.12
CA ARG A 17 23.88 -2.17 -4.52
C ARG A 17 24.49 -2.04 -5.90
N LEU A 18 23.80 -1.36 -6.81
CA LEU A 18 24.23 -1.22 -8.20
C LEU A 18 24.85 0.15 -8.49
N ASP A 19 24.67 1.12 -7.60
CA ASP A 19 25.20 2.47 -7.71
C ASP A 19 24.86 3.08 -9.09
N ASP A 20 25.86 3.53 -9.85
CA ASP A 20 25.69 4.08 -11.20
C ASP A 20 25.09 3.09 -12.22
N LYS A 21 25.07 1.79 -11.92
CA LYS A 21 24.48 0.74 -12.78
C LYS A 21 23.02 0.47 -12.46
N ALA A 22 22.45 1.15 -11.46
CA ALA A 22 21.06 0.94 -11.07
C ALA A 22 20.11 1.40 -12.20
N PRO A 23 19.14 0.56 -12.62
CA PRO A 23 18.13 1.00 -13.57
C PRO A 23 17.26 2.09 -12.96
N ALA A 24 16.84 3.06 -13.77
CA ALA A 24 15.95 4.16 -13.37
C ALA A 24 14.50 3.68 -13.17
N LEU A 25 14.30 2.78 -12.20
CA LEU A 25 13.00 2.24 -11.85
C LEU A 25 12.20 3.23 -11.01
N THR A 26 10.95 3.43 -11.40
CA THR A 26 9.95 4.17 -10.63
C THR A 26 9.30 3.28 -9.57
N LEU A 27 8.69 3.88 -8.56
CA LEU A 27 7.96 3.13 -7.51
C LEU A 27 6.86 2.21 -8.09
N PRO A 28 6.03 2.64 -9.06
CA PRO A 28 5.07 1.74 -9.71
C PRO A 28 5.71 0.55 -10.43
N GLN A 29 6.85 0.74 -11.10
CA GLN A 29 7.57 -0.35 -11.76
C GLN A 29 8.15 -1.34 -10.75
N ALA A 30 8.70 -0.85 -9.62
CA ALA A 30 9.13 -1.72 -8.53
C ALA A 30 7.97 -2.52 -7.93
N MET A 31 6.80 -1.91 -7.77
CA MET A 31 5.60 -2.63 -7.32
C MET A 31 5.17 -3.71 -8.31
N LEU A 32 5.27 -3.44 -9.62
CA LEU A 32 4.97 -4.44 -10.65
C LEU A 32 5.91 -5.65 -10.55
N LEU A 33 7.22 -5.40 -10.42
CA LEU A 33 8.22 -6.45 -10.23
C LEU A 33 7.95 -7.27 -8.96
N LEU A 34 7.62 -6.61 -7.85
CA LEU A 34 7.31 -7.33 -6.61
C LEU A 34 6.06 -8.20 -6.75
N LYS A 35 5.03 -7.74 -7.46
CA LYS A 35 3.83 -8.55 -7.73
C LYS A 35 4.13 -9.76 -8.60
N SER A 36 5.07 -9.67 -9.54
CA SER A 36 5.41 -10.79 -10.42
C SER A 36 6.29 -11.85 -9.74
N VAL A 37 7.08 -11.47 -8.73
CA VAL A 37 8.01 -12.41 -8.05
C VAL A 37 7.49 -12.96 -6.73
N LEU A 38 6.63 -12.22 -6.02
CA LEU A 38 6.07 -12.68 -4.76
C LEU A 38 4.96 -13.70 -5.04
N PRO A 39 4.90 -14.82 -4.29
CA PRO A 39 3.78 -15.75 -4.37
C PRO A 39 2.47 -14.99 -4.17
N GLN A 40 1.56 -15.15 -5.13
CA GLN A 40 0.21 -14.65 -4.98
C GLN A 40 -0.59 -15.66 -4.17
N PRO A 41 -1.45 -15.20 -3.24
CA PRO A 41 -2.42 -16.08 -2.62
C PRO A 41 -3.27 -16.76 -3.71
N GLU A 42 -3.66 -18.00 -3.47
CA GLU A 42 -4.71 -18.62 -4.28
C GLU A 42 -5.96 -17.76 -4.22
N PHE A 43 -6.68 -17.70 -5.34
CA PHE A 43 -7.86 -16.86 -5.42
C PHE A 43 -8.98 -17.44 -4.53
N ASP A 44 -9.34 -16.68 -3.51
CA ASP A 44 -10.43 -16.97 -2.59
C ASP A 44 -11.39 -15.77 -2.52
N PRO A 45 -12.63 -15.91 -3.04
CA PRO A 45 -13.64 -14.86 -3.01
C PRO A 45 -14.02 -14.39 -1.60
N ASP A 46 -14.09 -15.30 -0.64
CA ASP A 46 -14.51 -14.98 0.73
C ASP A 46 -13.42 -14.17 1.44
N GLN A 47 -12.17 -14.58 1.28
CA GLN A 47 -11.03 -13.81 1.78
C GLN A 47 -10.95 -12.42 1.12
N ALA A 48 -11.20 -12.33 -0.19
CA ALA A 48 -11.22 -11.04 -0.88
C ALA A 48 -12.30 -10.11 -0.33
N LEU A 49 -13.52 -10.63 -0.08
CA LEU A 49 -14.59 -9.87 0.55
C LEU A 49 -14.23 -9.44 1.98
N GLU A 50 -13.59 -10.30 2.76
CA GLU A 50 -13.15 -9.97 4.12
C GLU A 50 -12.16 -8.79 4.13
N ILE A 51 -11.18 -8.80 3.22
CA ILE A 51 -10.21 -7.71 3.07
C ILE A 51 -10.93 -6.40 2.74
N VAL A 52 -11.87 -6.41 1.78
CA VAL A 52 -12.65 -5.22 1.41
C VAL A 52 -13.45 -4.71 2.62
N ASN A 53 -14.15 -5.60 3.31
CA ASN A 53 -14.95 -5.26 4.48
C ASN A 53 -14.10 -4.65 5.61
N TYR A 54 -12.90 -5.18 5.84
CA TYR A 54 -11.94 -4.61 6.79
C TYR A 54 -11.64 -3.13 6.47
N TYR A 55 -11.30 -2.82 5.22
CA TYR A 55 -11.00 -1.44 4.82
C TYR A 55 -12.24 -0.54 4.90
N GLN A 56 -13.41 -1.01 4.47
CA GLN A 56 -14.65 -0.24 4.55
C GLN A 56 -14.98 0.16 5.99
N ARG A 57 -14.89 -0.77 6.96
CA ARG A 57 -15.09 -0.49 8.38
C ARG A 57 -14.13 0.59 8.88
N ARG A 58 -12.85 0.49 8.54
CA ARG A 58 -11.82 1.45 8.96
C ARG A 58 -12.02 2.84 8.32
N HIS A 59 -12.34 2.88 7.03
CA HIS A 59 -12.66 4.13 6.34
C HIS A 59 -13.91 4.80 6.91
N HIS A 60 -14.95 4.02 7.23
CA HIS A 60 -16.16 4.55 7.86
C HIS A 60 -15.87 5.15 9.24
N ALA A 61 -15.07 4.47 10.08
CA ALA A 61 -14.66 5.00 11.38
C ALA A 61 -13.87 6.31 11.24
N ALA A 62 -12.89 6.36 10.34
CA ALA A 62 -12.12 7.57 10.05
C ALA A 62 -13.04 8.71 9.58
N ARG A 63 -13.90 8.47 8.57
CA ARG A 63 -14.87 9.46 8.08
C ARG A 63 -15.74 10.02 9.19
N ARG A 64 -16.27 9.17 10.08
CA ARG A 64 -17.05 9.61 11.24
C ARG A 64 -16.23 10.50 12.18
N SER A 65 -14.98 10.14 12.46
CA SER A 65 -14.07 10.96 13.28
C SER A 65 -13.81 12.33 12.65
N HIS A 66 -13.46 12.37 11.37
CA HIS A 66 -13.23 13.62 10.63
C HIS A 66 -14.49 14.50 10.59
N ARG A 67 -15.66 13.89 10.40
CA ARG A 67 -16.94 14.59 10.42
C ARG A 67 -17.22 15.21 11.79
N LYS A 68 -17.02 14.47 12.89
CA LYS A 68 -17.16 14.99 14.26
C LYS A 68 -16.23 16.19 14.50
N ARG A 69 -14.98 16.11 14.04
CA ARG A 69 -14.02 17.22 14.15
C ARG A 69 -14.44 18.45 13.35
N ARG A 70 -15.02 18.26 12.16
CA ARG A 70 -15.53 19.36 11.32
C ARG A 70 -16.80 20.02 11.85
N LEU A 71 -17.62 19.28 12.59
CA LEU A 71 -18.89 19.76 13.14
C LEU A 71 -18.76 20.30 14.58
N LYS A 72 -17.59 20.19 15.20
CA LYS A 72 -17.32 20.94 16.43
C LYS A 72 -17.17 22.42 16.04
N PRO A 73 -17.97 23.34 16.61
CA PRO A 73 -17.70 24.76 16.47
C PRO A 73 -16.30 25.04 17.01
N ALA A 74 -15.59 26.00 16.39
CA ALA A 74 -14.41 26.57 17.02
C ALA A 74 -14.92 27.41 18.20
N ASP A 75 -14.66 26.96 19.42
CA ASP A 75 -14.80 27.78 20.63
C ASP A 75 -13.73 28.87 20.65
#